data_AF-A0A3B9H4K5-F1
#
_entry.id   AF-A0A3B9H4K5-F1
#
_cell.length_a   1.000
_cell.length_b   1.000
_cell.length_c   1.000
_cell.angle_alpha   90.00
_cell.angle_beta   90.00
_cell.angle_gamma   90.00
#
_symmetry.space_group_name_H-M   'P 1'
#
loop_
_entity.id
_entity.type
_entity.pdbx_description
1 polymer ?
#
loop_
_entity_poly.entity_id
_entity_poly.type
_entity_poly.pdbx_seq_one_letter_code
_entity_poly.pdbx_strand_id
1 'polypeptide(L)'
;MVSELNGYQAKANAFAAKAKRASQEFSLTERVALATFNKALEPVLLQVIQEKNADLVVSKSSVVYSADKIDATDLVIQKLDAATPTLTVTRQKIPDQPANPQ
;
A
#
# COMPACT_ATOMS: atom_id res chain seq x y z
N MET A 1 -3.60 46.92 -6.19
CA MET A 1 -3.11 46.23 -7.41
C MET A 1 -1.80 45.47 -7.23
N VAL A 2 -0.62 46.07 -7.02
CA VAL A 2 0.65 45.29 -6.92
C VAL A 2 0.70 44.39 -5.67
N SER A 3 0.22 44.86 -4.52
CA SER A 3 0.17 44.07 -3.28
C SER A 3 -0.80 42.87 -3.37
N GLU A 4 -1.93 43.04 -4.04
CA GLU A 4 -2.92 41.98 -4.26
C GLU A 4 -2.33 40.90 -5.18
N LEU A 5 -1.64 41.29 -6.25
CA LEU A 5 -0.96 40.37 -7.16
C LEU A 5 0.09 39.52 -6.43
N ASN A 6 0.90 40.14 -5.57
CA ASN A 6 1.87 39.44 -4.74
C ASN A 6 1.21 38.45 -3.77
N GLY A 7 0.07 38.83 -3.18
CA GLY A 7 -0.73 37.96 -2.31
C GLY A 7 -1.30 36.74 -3.05
N TYR A 8 -1.76 36.91 -4.30
CA TYR A 8 -2.21 35.81 -5.14
C TYR A 8 -1.07 34.87 -5.51
N GLN A 9 0.10 35.40 -5.89
CA GLN A 9 1.26 34.59 -6.23
C GLN A 9 1.73 33.75 -5.03
N ALA A 10 1.76 34.34 -3.83
CA ALA A 10 2.11 33.62 -2.59
C ALA A 10 1.13 32.48 -2.29
N LYS A 11 -0.18 32.73 -2.42
CA LYS A 11 -1.22 31.69 -2.25
C LYS A 11 -1.09 30.58 -3.30
N ALA A 12 -0.83 30.92 -4.56
CA ALA A 12 -0.62 29.95 -5.63
C ALA A 12 0.58 29.05 -5.34
N ASN A 13 1.71 29.63 -4.92
CA ASN A 13 2.91 28.88 -4.55
C ASN A 13 2.67 27.95 -3.34
N ALA A 14 1.99 28.46 -2.31
CA ALA A 14 1.64 27.66 -1.12
C ALA A 14 0.70 26.50 -1.45
N PHE A 15 -0.29 26.72 -2.33
CA PHE A 15 -1.17 25.68 -2.81
C PHE A 15 -0.40 24.63 -3.62
N ALA A 16 0.46 25.03 -4.54
CA ALA A 16 1.29 24.12 -5.33
C ALA A 16 2.19 23.25 -4.44
N ALA A 17 2.83 23.84 -3.42
CA ALA A 17 3.63 23.11 -2.44
C ALA A 17 2.79 22.09 -1.65
N LYS A 18 1.59 22.49 -1.20
CA LYS A 18 0.66 21.59 -0.48
C LYS A 18 0.18 20.45 -1.37
N ALA A 19 -0.15 20.72 -2.63
CA ALA A 19 -0.57 19.71 -3.59
C ALA A 19 0.55 18.69 -3.86
N LYS A 20 1.78 19.17 -4.07
CA LYS A 20 2.96 18.31 -4.22
C LYS A 20 3.15 17.39 -3.00
N ARG A 21 3.06 17.94 -1.79
CA ARG A 21 3.18 17.14 -0.56
C ARG A 21 2.06 16.10 -0.43
N ALA A 22 0.81 16.49 -0.69
CA ALA A 22 -0.31 15.57 -0.64
C ALA A 22 -0.14 14.40 -1.63
N SER A 23 0.38 14.66 -2.83
CA SER A 23 0.70 13.61 -3.81
C SER A 23 1.76 12.64 -3.28
N GLN A 24 2.84 13.14 -2.68
CA GLN A 24 3.88 12.28 -2.12
C GLN A 24 3.37 11.44 -0.93
N GLU A 25 2.60 12.06 -0.04
CA GLU A 25 1.96 11.38 1.09
C GLU A 25 0.97 10.31 0.64
N PHE A 26 0.22 10.56 -0.43
CA PHE A 26 -0.68 9.58 -1.04
C PHE A 26 0.10 8.35 -1.54
N SER A 27 1.15 8.54 -2.34
CA SER A 27 1.97 7.44 -2.83
C SER A 27 2.65 6.64 -1.71
N LEU A 28 3.06 7.31 -0.62
CA LEU A 28 3.59 6.63 0.56
C LEU A 28 2.51 5.84 1.29
N THR A 29 1.31 6.41 1.44
CA THR A 29 0.16 5.76 2.06
C THR A 29 -0.21 4.48 1.32
N GLU A 30 -0.29 4.54 -0.01
CA GLU A 30 -0.56 3.39 -0.87
C GLU A 30 0.47 2.28 -0.65
N ARG A 31 1.77 2.62 -0.67
CA ARG A 31 2.85 1.64 -0.45
C ARG A 31 2.75 0.96 0.92
N VAL A 32 2.48 1.73 1.98
CA VAL A 32 2.33 1.18 3.33
C VAL A 32 1.08 0.32 3.45
N ALA A 33 -0.03 0.72 2.82
CA ALA A 33 -1.25 -0.07 2.80
C ALA A 33 -1.02 -1.43 2.14
N LEU A 34 -0.36 -1.46 0.97
CA LEU A 34 0.00 -2.71 0.28
C LEU A 34 0.95 -3.58 1.10
N ALA A 35 1.94 -2.99 1.78
CA ALA A 35 2.83 -3.74 2.67
C ALA A 35 2.07 -4.35 3.86
N THR A 36 1.13 -3.60 4.44
CA THR A 36 0.29 -4.09 5.53
C THR A 36 -0.63 -5.21 5.08
N PHE A 37 -1.23 -5.08 3.89
CA PHE A 37 -2.02 -6.13 3.26
C PHE A 37 -1.19 -7.42 3.07
N ASN A 38 0.02 -7.32 2.52
CA ASN A 38 0.91 -8.46 2.33
C ASN A 38 1.28 -9.14 3.65
N LYS A 39 1.44 -8.37 4.73
CA LYS A 39 1.69 -8.93 6.06
C LYS A 39 0.45 -9.67 6.61
N ALA A 40 -0.75 -9.20 6.33
CA ALA A 40 -1.98 -9.87 6.72
C ALA A 40 -2.20 -11.20 5.98
N LEU A 41 -1.60 -11.38 4.80
CA LEU A 41 -1.63 -12.64 4.05
C LEU A 41 -0.81 -13.75 4.71
N GLU A 42 0.30 -13.43 5.39
CA GLU A 42 1.21 -14.42 5.99
C GLU A 42 0.51 -15.52 6.82
N PRO A 43 -0.34 -15.21 7.82
CA PRO A 43 -1.02 -16.24 8.60
C PRO A 43 -1.98 -17.09 7.75
N VAL A 44 -2.61 -16.51 6.74
CA VAL A 44 -3.53 -17.22 5.84
C VAL A 44 -2.77 -18.21 4.97
N LEU A 45 -1.62 -17.78 4.42
CA LEU A 45 -0.74 -18.66 3.64
C LEU A 45 -0.26 -19.84 4.48
N LEU A 46 0.16 -19.61 5.73
CA LEU A 46 0.60 -20.68 6.63
C LEU A 46 -0.51 -21.70 6.93
N GLN A 47 -1.75 -21.23 7.13
CA GLN A 47 -2.89 -22.13 7.32
C GLN A 47 -3.13 -23.01 6.09
N VAL A 48 -3.07 -22.42 4.89
CA VAL A 48 -3.27 -23.17 3.65
C VAL A 48 -2.14 -24.17 3.40
N ILE A 49 -0.89 -23.80 3.68
CA ILE A 49 0.28 -24.68 3.58
C ILE A 49 0.09 -25.92 4.46
N GLN A 50 -0.32 -25.71 5.72
CA GLN A 50 -0.58 -26.81 6.66
C GLN A 50 -1.75 -27.68 6.20
N GLU A 51 -2.86 -27.08 5.77
CA GLU A 51 -4.05 -27.82 5.30
C GLU A 51 -3.76 -28.66 4.05
N LYS A 52 -2.93 -28.14 3.14
CA LYS A 52 -2.52 -28.84 1.91
C LYS A 52 -1.34 -29.78 2.11
N ASN A 53 -0.72 -29.80 3.29
CA ASN A 53 0.55 -30.49 3.56
C ASN A 53 1.61 -30.14 2.50
N ALA A 54 1.73 -28.85 2.18
CA ALA A 54 2.61 -28.37 1.13
C ALA A 54 4.03 -28.13 1.67
N ASP A 55 5.04 -28.67 1.00
CA ASP A 55 6.46 -28.41 1.32
C ASP A 55 7.04 -27.22 0.53
N LEU A 56 6.35 -26.79 -0.54
CA LEU A 56 6.79 -25.70 -1.42
C LEU A 56 5.60 -24.87 -1.90
N VAL A 57 5.76 -23.55 -1.85
CA VAL A 57 4.86 -22.57 -2.47
C VAL A 57 5.61 -21.84 -3.56
N VAL A 58 5.01 -21.76 -4.74
CA VAL A 58 5.60 -21.10 -5.92
C VAL A 58 4.62 -20.09 -6.49
N SER A 59 5.12 -18.96 -6.96
CA SER A 59 4.29 -17.99 -7.67
C SER A 59 3.78 -18.58 -8.99
N LYS A 60 2.49 -18.43 -9.26
CA LYS A 60 1.86 -18.85 -10.53
C LYS A 60 2.51 -18.16 -11.74
N SER A 61 3.01 -16.93 -11.59
CA SER A 61 3.72 -16.21 -12.67
C SER A 61 5.05 -16.84 -13.07
N SER A 62 5.61 -17.71 -12.23
CA SER A 62 6.87 -18.42 -12.48
C SER A 62 6.65 -19.85 -13.00
N VAL A 63 5.39 -20.26 -13.21
CA VAL A 63 5.01 -21.63 -13.59
C VAL A 63 4.40 -21.63 -14.98
N VAL A 64 5.00 -22.37 -15.91
CA VAL A 64 4.49 -22.51 -17.29
C VAL A 64 3.21 -23.34 -17.34
N TYR A 65 3.11 -24.35 -16.48
CA TYR A 65 1.94 -25.22 -16.37
C TYR A 65 1.79 -25.76 -14.94
N SER A 66 0.57 -25.69 -14.42
CA SER A 66 0.14 -26.29 -13.15
C SER A 66 -1.24 -26.89 -13.35
N ALA A 67 -1.52 -28.06 -12.77
CA ALA A 67 -2.88 -28.58 -12.72
C ALA A 67 -3.71 -27.75 -11.72
N ASP A 68 -4.99 -27.48 -12.01
CA ASP A 68 -5.85 -26.67 -11.14
C ASP A 68 -5.96 -27.24 -9.71
N LYS A 69 -5.87 -28.56 -9.55
CA LYS A 69 -5.94 -29.23 -8.24
C LYS A 69 -4.82 -28.86 -7.26
N ILE A 70 -3.68 -28.36 -7.75
CA ILE A 70 -2.55 -27.93 -6.91
C ILE A 70 -2.53 -26.41 -6.71
N ASP A 71 -3.38 -25.66 -7.40
CA ASP A 71 -3.53 -24.23 -7.18
C ASP A 71 -4.34 -24.01 -5.90
N ALA A 72 -3.77 -23.25 -4.97
CA ALA A 72 -4.41 -22.95 -3.69
C ALA A 72 -4.95 -21.51 -3.63
N THR A 73 -4.88 -20.75 -4.73
CA THR A 73 -5.23 -19.31 -4.79
C THR A 73 -6.65 -19.07 -4.27
N ASP A 74 -7.63 -19.84 -4.74
CA ASP A 74 -9.04 -19.67 -4.32
C ASP A 74 -9.22 -19.93 -2.81
N LEU A 75 -8.52 -20.93 -2.27
CA LEU A 75 -8.57 -21.25 -0.84
C LEU A 75 -7.91 -20.15 0.00
N VAL A 76 -6.80 -19.58 -0.47
CA VAL A 76 -6.14 -18.43 0.17
C VAL A 76 -7.08 -17.23 0.19
N ILE A 77 -7.73 -16.91 -0.94
CA ILE A 77 -8.68 -15.80 -1.03
C ILE A 77 -9.84 -16.01 -0.04
N GLN A 78 -10.46 -17.19 -0.04
CA GLN A 78 -11.57 -17.49 0.87
C GLN A 78 -11.19 -17.29 2.35
N LYS A 79 -10.01 -17.77 2.76
CA LYS A 79 -9.55 -17.62 4.14
C LYS A 79 -9.15 -16.19 4.46
N LEU A 80 -8.58 -15.46 3.50
CA LEU A 80 -8.26 -14.05 3.67
C LEU A 80 -9.52 -13.22 3.87
N ASP A 81 -10.54 -13.43 3.04
CA ASP A 81 -11.82 -12.72 3.14
C ASP A 81 -12.49 -13.00 4.50
N ALA A 82 -12.37 -14.22 5.02
CA ALA A 82 -12.87 -14.58 6.34
C ALA A 82 -12.06 -13.95 7.49
N ALA A 83 -10.73 -13.88 7.36
CA ALA A 83 -9.84 -13.43 8.43
C ALA A 83 -9.65 -11.90 8.47
N THR A 84 -9.65 -11.23 7.32
CA THR A 84 -9.34 -9.79 7.19
C THR A 84 -10.18 -9.19 6.05
N PRO A 85 -11.50 -9.02 6.25
CA PRO A 85 -12.39 -8.45 5.23
C PRO A 85 -12.14 -6.96 4.98
N THR A 86 -11.47 -6.28 5.90
CA THR A 86 -11.16 -4.85 5.79
C THR A 86 -9.74 -4.58 6.26
N LEU A 87 -9.11 -3.56 5.68
CA LEU A 87 -7.81 -3.06 6.09
C LEU A 87 -7.90 -1.57 6.41
N THR A 88 -7.48 -1.20 7.61
CA THR A 88 -7.37 0.21 7.99
C THR A 88 -6.20 0.86 7.25
N VAL A 89 -6.49 1.92 6.48
CA VAL A 89 -5.47 2.71 5.79
C VAL A 89 -5.31 4.05 6.48
N THR A 90 -4.12 4.30 7.00
CA THR A 90 -3.78 5.56 7.67
C THR A 90 -2.85 6.38 6.80
N ARG A 91 -3.21 7.65 6.55
CA ARG A 91 -2.38 8.60 5.80
C ARG A 91 -0.99 8.69 6.43
N GLN A 92 0.02 8.43 5.61
CA GLN A 92 1.42 8.62 5.95
C GLN A 92 1.79 10.09 5.73
N LYS A 93 2.40 10.71 6.74
CA LYS A 93 2.86 12.10 6.66
C LYS A 93 4.35 12.13 6.38
N ILE A 94 4.75 12.98 5.45
CA ILE A 94 6.18 13.24 5.24
C ILE A 94 6.60 14.29 6.27
N PRO A 95 7.68 14.05 7.04
CA PRO A 95 8.16 15.02 8.00
C PRO A 95 8.43 16.37 7.34
N ASP A 96 8.10 17.45 8.04
CA ASP A 96 8.57 18.77 7.63
C ASP A 96 10.09 18.79 7.73
N GLN A 97 10.77 19.12 6.63
CA GLN A 97 12.20 19.42 6.71
C GLN A 97 12.32 20.66 7.61
N PRO A 98 13.04 20.60 8.74
CA PRO A 98 13.28 21.80 9.53
C PRO A 98 13.95 22.84 8.63
N ALA A 99 13.41 24.05 8.60
CA ALA A 99 14.09 25.17 7.97
C ALA A 99 15.43 25.32 8.67
N ASN A 100 16.53 25.04 7.97
CA ASN A 100 17.86 25.29 8.51
C ASN A 100 17.94 26.77 8.90
N PRO A 101 18.26 27.11 10.15
CA PRO A 101 18.60 28.48 10.48
C PRO A 101 19.88 28.84 9.72
N GLN A 102 19.80 29.87 8.87
CA GLN A 102 20.99 30.56 8.34
C GLN A 102 21.70 31.30 9.46
#